data_AF-A0A3P7K3J6-F1
#
_entry.id   AF-A0A3P7K3J6-F1
#
_cell.length_a   1.000
_cell.length_b   1.000
_cell.length_c   1.000
_cell.angle_alpha   90.00
_cell.angle_beta   90.00
_cell.angle_gamma   90.00
#
_symmetry.space_group_name_H-M   'P 1'
#
loop_
_entity.id
_entity.type
_entity.pdbx_description
1 polymer ?
#
loop_
_entity_poly.entity_id
_entity_poly.type
_entity_poly.pdbx_seq_one_letter_code
_entity_poly.pdbx_strand_id
1 'polypeptide(L)' 'MRIQHFQTELCSRIACRLLVPDLRGHGLTETQDEGDLSTERQVKDILNIYKALFDENGDEEPPYVVVVGHRSVCF' A
#
# COMPACT_ATOMS: atom_id res chain seq x y z
N MET A 1 -4.95 -16.06 1.16
CA MET A 1 -4.25 -15.68 2.39
C MET A 1 -5.00 -14.52 3.02
N ARG A 2 -5.40 -14.58 4.30
CA ARG A 2 -5.98 -13.42 4.99
C ARG A 2 -4.84 -12.50 5.40
N ILE A 3 -4.93 -11.21 5.09
CA ILE A 3 -3.86 -10.22 5.35
C ILE A 3 -3.42 -10.24 6.82
N GLN A 4 -4.35 -10.44 7.75
CA GLN A 4 -4.07 -10.57 9.18
C GLN A 4 -3.08 -11.70 9.52
N HIS A 5 -3.19 -12.86 8.85
CA HIS A 5 -2.28 -13.98 9.11
C HIS A 5 -0.87 -13.70 8.60
N PHE A 6 -0.76 -13.06 7.42
CA PHE A 6 0.53 -12.66 6.85
C PHE A 6 1.23 -11.62 7.73
N GLN A 7 0.49 -10.64 8.24
CA GLN A 7 1.00 -9.63 9.16
C GLN A 7 1.61 -10.26 10.42
N THR A 8 0.88 -11.16 11.09
CA THR A 8 1.37 -11.81 12.31
C THR A 8 2.65 -12.58 12.06
N GLU A 9 2.69 -13.37 10.98
CA GLU A 9 3.86 -14.17 10.65
C GLU A 9 5.07 -13.30 10.30
N LEU A 10 4.89 -12.26 9.48
CA LEU A 10 5.97 -11.37 9.08
C LEU A 10 6.56 -10.62 10.27
N CYS A 11 5.72 -10.00 11.09
CA CYS A 11 6.16 -9.25 12.28
C CYS A 11 6.80 -10.15 13.35
N SER A 12 6.54 -11.46 13.35
CA SER A 12 7.20 -12.40 14.26
C SER A 12 8.65 -12.71 13.86
N ARG A 13 9.01 -12.49 12.59
CA ARG A 13 10.33 -12.85 12.02
C ARG A 13 11.22 -11.64 11.78
N ILE A 14 10.64 -10.48 11.48
CA ILE A 14 11.37 -9.25 11.19
C ILE A 14 10.78 -8.06 11.95
N ALA A 15 11.65 -7.17 12.43
CA ALA A 15 11.24 -5.88 12.96
C ALA A 15 10.87 -4.95 11.80
N CYS A 16 9.57 -4.80 11.53
CA CYS A 16 9.07 -3.97 10.44
C CYS A 16 7.80 -3.22 10.83
N ARG A 17 7.54 -2.12 10.12
CA ARG A 17 6.23 -1.45 10.11
C ARG A 17 5.44 -1.93 8.90
N LEU A 18 4.13 -2.05 9.05
CA LEU A 18 3.23 -2.47 7.99
C LEU A 18 2.29 -1.33 7.64
N LEU A 19 2.21 -1.02 6.34
CA LEU A 19 1.20 -0.15 5.76
C LEU A 19 0.26 -1.03 4.94
N VAL A 20 -1.02 -1.07 5.31
CA VAL A 20 -2.02 -1.95 4.71
C VAL A 20 -3.24 -1.12 4.30
N PRO A 21 -3.16 -0.36 3.20
CA PRO A 21 -4.26 0.46 2.74
C PRO A 21 -5.27 -0.37 1.94
N ASP A 22 -6.54 0.00 2.01
CA ASP A 22 -7.50 -0.37 0.98
C ASP A 22 -7.14 0.38 -0.31
N LEU A 23 -7.03 -0.31 -1.44
CA LEU A 23 -6.84 0.34 -2.74
C LEU A 23 -8.19 0.68 -3.38
N ARG A 24 -8.16 1.48 -4.46
CA ARG A 24 -9.36 1.83 -5.24
C ARG A 24 -10.24 0.61 -5.54
N GLY A 25 -11.56 0.79 -5.53
CA GLY A 25 -12.51 -0.31 -5.73
C GLY A 25 -12.57 -1.35 -4.59
N HIS A 26 -11.91 -1.11 -3.45
CA HIS A 26 -11.91 -2.02 -2.30
C HIS A 26 -12.15 -1.29 -0.97
N GLY A 27 -12.78 -2.01 -0.03
CA GLY A 27 -12.91 -1.59 1.36
C GLY A 27 -13.63 -0.25 1.51
N LEU A 28 -12.97 0.71 2.17
CA LEU A 28 -13.51 2.05 2.45
C LEU A 28 -12.80 3.16 1.67
N THR A 29 -11.95 2.83 0.70
CA THR A 29 -11.26 3.84 -0.11
C THR A 29 -12.21 4.46 -1.12
N GLU A 30 -12.27 5.80 -1.11
CA GLU A 30 -13.02 6.59 -2.08
C GLU A 30 -12.05 7.30 -3.04
N THR A 31 -12.41 7.30 -4.31
CA THR A 31 -11.68 7.94 -5.40
C THR A 31 -12.64 8.71 -6.30
N GLN A 32 -12.11 9.65 -7.07
CA GLN A 32 -12.94 10.44 -8.00
C GLN A 32 -13.48 9.61 -9.16
N ASP A 33 -12.78 8.53 -9.52
CA ASP A 33 -13.16 7.60 -10.57
C ASP A 33 -12.86 6.17 -10.11
N GLU A 34 -13.90 5.51 -9.61
CA GLU A 34 -13.87 4.10 -9.17
C GLU A 34 -13.80 3.11 -10.34
N GLY A 35 -14.10 3.55 -11.56
CA GLY A 35 -14.15 2.69 -12.75
C GLY A 35 -12.77 2.41 -13.35
N ASP A 36 -11.82 3.32 -13.15
CA ASP A 36 -10.44 3.16 -13.62
C ASP A 36 -9.64 2.23 -12.68
N LEU A 37 -9.74 0.93 -12.93
CA LEU A 37 -8.98 -0.12 -12.24
C LEU A 37 -7.70 -0.51 -13.00
N SER A 38 -7.22 0.32 -13.92
CA SER A 38 -6.01 0.03 -14.70
C SER A 38 -4.76 -0.12 -13.82
N THR A 39 -3.79 -0.87 -14.32
CA THR A 39 -2.49 -1.08 -13.68
C THR A 39 -1.79 0.23 -13.36
N GLU A 40 -1.72 1.10 -14.35
CA GLU A 40 -1.06 2.40 -14.28
C GLU A 40 -1.68 3.26 -13.19
N ARG A 41 -3.01 3.23 -13.09
CA ARG A 41 -3.75 3.98 -12.08
C ARG A 41 -3.52 3.44 -10.67
N GLN A 42 -3.55 2.13 -10.48
CA GLN A 42 -3.28 1.52 -9.17
C GLN A 42 -1.83 1.74 -8.71
N VAL A 43 -0.85 1.66 -9.62
CA VAL A 43 0.55 1.99 -9.31
C VAL A 43 0.67 3.46 -8.87
N LYS A 44 -0.01 4.37 -9.57
CA LYS A 44 0.00 5.79 -9.21
C LYS A 44 -0.60 6.04 -7.84
N ASP A 45 -1.65 5.34 -7.46
CA ASP A 45 -2.24 5.45 -6.12
C ASP A 45 -1.28 4.97 -5.03
N ILE A 46 -0.57 3.84 -5.23
CA ILE A 46 0.45 3.35 -4.29
C ILE A 46 1.55 4.41 -4.09
N LEU A 47 2.03 5.02 -5.19
CA LEU A 47 3.02 6.09 -5.12
C LEU A 47 2.49 7.33 -4.40
N ASN A 48 1.24 7.72 -4.62
CA ASN A 48 0.64 8.87 -3.95
C ASN A 48 0.48 8.62 -2.45
N ILE A 49 0.07 7.41 -2.04
CA ILE A 49 -0.01 7.02 -0.63
C ILE A 49 1.39 7.11 0.02
N TYR A 50 2.41 6.57 -0.64
CA TYR A 50 3.79 6.65 -0.15
C TYR A 50 4.24 8.11 0.05
N LYS A 51 4.02 8.97 -0.96
CA LYS A 51 4.42 10.39 -0.90
C LYS A 51 3.68 11.15 0.20
N ALA A 52 2.37 10.92 0.36
CA ALA A 52 1.59 11.56 1.42
C ALA A 52 2.10 11.19 2.82
N LEU A 53 2.63 9.98 3.00
CA LEU A 53 3.12 9.53 4.30
C LEU A 53 4.57 9.93 4.60
N PHE A 54 5.42 10.01 3.58
CA PHE A 54 6.87 10.14 3.77
C PHE A 54 7.50 11.38 3.13
N ASP A 55 6.88 11.98 2.11
CA ASP A 55 7.44 13.15 1.40
C ASP A 55 6.88 14.50 1.89
N GLU A 56 5.76 14.54 2.62
CA GLU A 56 5.12 15.81 3.01
C GLU A 56 5.90 16.61 4.08
N ASN A 57 6.77 15.97 4.86
CA ASN A 57 7.48 16.64 5.97
C ASN A 57 8.94 17.02 5.67
N GLY A 58 9.42 16.79 4.44
CA GLY A 58 10.62 17.41 3.84
C GLY A 58 12.01 17.13 4.44
N ASP A 59 12.11 16.76 5.72
CA ASP A 59 13.36 16.79 6.48
C ASP A 59 13.89 15.40 6.91
N GLU A 60 13.12 14.32 6.71
CA GLU A 60 13.51 12.97 7.13
C GLU A 60 13.73 12.04 5.92
N GLU A 61 14.85 11.31 5.91
CA GLU A 61 15.13 10.31 4.88
C GLU A 61 14.06 9.19 4.94
N PRO A 62 13.40 8.86 3.81
CA PRO A 62 12.31 7.90 3.86
C PRO A 62 12.80 6.50 4.22
N PRO A 63 11.99 5.69 4.92
CA PRO A 63 12.39 4.35 5.30
C PRO A 63 12.54 3.43 4.07
N TYR A 64 13.30 2.35 4.22
CA TYR A 64 13.27 1.26 3.23
C TYR A 64 11.85 0.68 3.12
N VAL A 65 11.30 0.68 1.91
CA VAL A 65 9.96 0.17 1.62
C VAL A 65 10.03 -1.04 0.71
N VAL A 66 9.30 -2.09 1.09
CA VAL A 66 9.06 -3.28 0.28
C VAL A 66 7.57 -3.38 0.00
N VAL A 67 7.20 -3.38 -1.28
CA VAL A 67 5.80 -3.53 -1.71
C VAL A 67 5.50 -5.02 -1.87
N VAL A 68 4.46 -5.49 -1.17
CA VAL A 68 3.98 -6.87 -1.25
C VAL A 68 2.54 -6.85 -1.73
N GLY A 69 2.27 -7.48 -2.87
CA GLY A 69 0.92 -7.64 -3.42
C GLY A 69 0.46 -9.10 -3.40
N HIS A 70 -0.84 -9.31 -3.65
CA HIS A 70 -1.39 -10.63 -3.95
C HIS A 70 -2.62 -10.48 -4.86
N ARG A 71 -2.69 -11.29 -5.93
CA ARG A 71 -3.77 -11.43 -6.96
C ARG A 71 -4.41 -10.17 -7.53
N SER A 72 -5.02 -9.32 -6.71
CA SER A 72 -5.65 -8.07 -7.14
C SER A 72 -4.65 -6.92 -7.25
N VAL A 73 -3.52 -7.00 -6.54
CA VAL A 73 -2.44 -6.00 -6.52
C VAL A 73 -1.17 -6.48 -7.24
N CYS A 74 -1.04 -7.80 -7.43
CA CYS A 74 -0.02 -8.38 -8.30
C CYS A 74 -0.69 -8.66 -9.64
N PHE A 75 -0.29 -7.91 -10.67
CA PHE A 75 -0.73 -8.06 -12.05
C PHE A 75 -0.72 -9.50 -12.56
#